data_AF-A0A944AWX9-F1
#
_entry.id   AF-A0A944AWX9-F1
#
_cell.length_a   1.000
_cell.length_b   1.000
_cell.length_c   1.000
_cell.angle_alpha   90.00
_cell.angle_beta   90.00
_cell.angle_gamma   90.00
#
_symmetry.space_group_name_H-M   'P 1'
#
loop_
_entity.id
_entity.type
_entity.pdbx_description
1 polymer ?
#
loop_
_entity_poly.entity_id
_entity_poly.type
_entity_poly.pdbx_seq_one_letter_code
_entity_poly.pdbx_strand_id
1 'polypeptide(L)'
;MKMKDVFRDNFSELQEFDLQDVVSENVKRCVAQSGYTAEEISYRANLSVATINRLKAGQNLSIQGICALAEALGKDWRVFFA
;
A
#
# COMPACT_ATOMS: atom_id res chain seq x y z
N MET A 1 19.00 13.01 -32.49
CA MET A 1 18.73 12.60 -31.10
C MET A 1 17.22 12.72 -30.88
N LYS A 2 16.50 11.60 -30.73
CA LYS A 2 15.03 11.58 -30.68
C LYS A 2 14.55 12.08 -29.32
N MET A 3 14.04 13.30 -29.29
CA MET A 3 13.54 14.00 -28.11
C MET A 3 12.14 13.51 -27.66
N LYS A 4 11.64 12.40 -28.23
CA LYS A 4 10.28 11.90 -28.00
C LYS A 4 10.20 10.74 -27.00
N ASP A 5 11.31 10.11 -26.67
CA ASP A 5 11.31 8.92 -25.79
C ASP A 5 11.45 9.28 -24.30
N VAL A 6 12.07 10.42 -23.97
CA VAL A 6 12.33 10.82 -22.56
C VAL A 6 11.08 11.31 -21.83
N PHE A 7 10.06 11.80 -22.54
CA PHE A 7 8.84 12.32 -21.90
C PHE A 7 7.84 11.23 -21.48
N ARG A 8 7.96 10.02 -22.03
CA ARG A 8 7.00 8.93 -21.77
C ARG A 8 7.33 8.20 -20.48
N ASP A 9 8.62 8.05 -20.16
CA ASP A 9 9.09 7.38 -18.95
C ASP A 9 8.82 8.23 -17.68
N ASN A 10 9.05 9.55 -17.75
CA ASN A 10 8.82 10.44 -16.59
C ASN A 10 7.33 10.58 -16.20
N PHE A 11 6.40 10.45 -17.15
CA PHE A 11 4.97 10.52 -16.85
C PHE A 11 4.49 9.27 -16.09
N SER A 12 5.06 8.11 -16.41
CA SER A 12 4.83 6.84 -15.72
C SER A 12 5.35 6.90 -14.29
N GLU A 13 6.59 7.37 -14.10
CA GLU A 13 7.19 7.46 -12.77
C GLU A 13 6.44 8.43 -11.85
N LEU A 14 6.09 9.63 -12.34
CA LEU A 14 5.34 10.61 -11.54
C LEU A 14 3.94 10.10 -11.14
N GLN A 15 3.24 9.38 -12.03
CA GLN A 15 1.96 8.74 -11.70
C GLN A 15 2.12 7.58 -10.71
N GLU A 16 3.21 6.83 -10.77
CA GLU A 16 3.51 5.76 -9.82
C GLU A 16 3.87 6.32 -8.43
N PHE A 17 4.59 7.45 -8.35
CA PHE A 17 4.86 8.15 -7.09
C PHE A 17 3.56 8.67 -6.45
N ASP A 18 2.72 9.36 -7.23
CA ASP A 18 1.43 9.88 -6.74
C ASP A 18 0.51 8.74 -6.26
N LEU A 19 0.48 7.61 -6.97
CA LEU A 19 -0.32 6.44 -6.58
C LEU A 19 0.21 5.77 -5.31
N GLN A 20 1.53 5.65 -5.14
CA GLN A 20 2.13 5.08 -3.92
C GLN A 20 1.83 5.93 -2.69
N ASP A 21 1.85 7.26 -2.81
CA ASP A 21 1.51 8.17 -1.72
C ASP A 21 0.04 8.04 -1.32
N VAL A 22 -0.88 8.00 -2.30
CA VAL A 22 -2.31 7.77 -2.04
C VAL A 22 -2.54 6.43 -1.34
N VAL A 23 -1.91 5.35 -1.83
CA VAL A 23 -2.03 4.02 -1.23
C VAL A 23 -1.46 3.99 0.19
N SER A 24 -0.30 4.61 0.40
CA SER A 24 0.34 4.72 1.71
C SER A 24 -0.56 5.42 2.73
N GLU A 25 -1.15 6.56 2.37
CA GLU A 25 -2.04 7.31 3.25
C GLU A 25 -3.34 6.55 3.53
N ASN A 26 -3.92 5.89 2.53
CA ASN A 26 -5.10 5.06 2.72
C ASN A 26 -4.80 3.83 3.61
N VAL A 27 -3.62 3.22 3.49
CA VAL A 27 -3.17 2.13 4.37
C VAL A 27 -3.11 2.61 5.81
N LYS A 28 -2.42 3.73 6.08
CA LYS A 28 -2.33 4.32 7.42
C LYS A 28 -3.70 4.60 8.01
N ARG A 29 -4.59 5.22 7.23
CA ARG A 29 -5.97 5.54 7.63
C ARG A 29 -6.75 4.29 8.00
N CYS A 30 -6.74 3.26 7.13
CA CYS A 30 -7.51 2.04 7.36
C CYS A 30 -7.01 1.26 8.57
N VAL A 31 -5.69 1.20 8.78
CA VAL A 31 -5.09 0.58 9.96
C VAL A 31 -5.44 1.35 11.24
N ALA A 32 -5.39 2.69 11.21
CA ALA A 32 -5.78 3.51 12.36
C ALA A 32 -7.27 3.33 12.72
N GLN A 33 -8.14 3.23 11.71
CA GLN A 33 -9.59 3.06 11.90
C GLN A 33 -9.98 1.67 12.42
N SER A 34 -9.17 0.63 12.19
CA SER A 34 -9.50 -0.72 12.64
C SER A 34 -9.31 -0.90 14.15
N GLY A 35 -8.48 -0.07 14.77
CA GLY A 35 -8.11 -0.19 16.18
C GLY A 35 -7.21 -1.38 16.51
N TYR A 36 -6.75 -2.13 15.50
CA TYR A 36 -5.91 -3.32 15.70
C TYR A 36 -4.44 -2.97 15.89
N THR A 37 -3.77 -3.75 16.73
CA THR A 37 -2.32 -3.72 16.88
C THR A 37 -1.63 -4.36 15.67
N ALA A 38 -0.32 -4.14 15.54
CA ALA A 38 0.45 -4.76 14.45
C ALA A 38 0.48 -6.29 14.60
N GLU A 39 0.47 -6.79 15.83
CA GLU A 39 0.44 -8.21 16.19
C GLU A 39 -0.89 -8.85 15.81
N GLU A 40 -2.02 -8.18 16.07
CA GLU A 40 -3.35 -8.66 15.69
C GLU A 40 -3.51 -8.72 14.17
N ILE A 41 -3.04 -7.69 13.46
CA ILE A 41 -3.05 -7.67 11.99
C ILE A 41 -2.12 -8.76 11.45
N SER A 42 -0.93 -8.93 12.03
CA SER A 42 0.03 -9.97 11.66
C SER A 42 -0.59 -11.36 11.75
N TYR A 43 -1.28 -11.64 12.86
CA TYR A 43 -2.00 -12.90 13.06
C TYR A 43 -3.09 -13.11 12.01
N ARG A 44 -3.93 -12.10 11.75
CA ARG A 44 -5.04 -12.20 10.80
C ARG A 44 -4.61 -12.28 9.33
N ALA A 45 -3.56 -11.55 8.96
CA ALA A 45 -3.02 -11.51 7.60
C ALA A 45 -2.09 -12.70 7.30
N ASN A 46 -1.71 -13.48 8.31
CA ASN A 46 -0.65 -14.48 8.22
C ASN A 46 0.67 -13.90 7.64
N LEU A 47 1.02 -12.69 8.10
CA LEU A 47 2.25 -11.99 7.72
C LEU A 47 3.08 -11.72 8.96
N SER A 48 4.40 -11.53 8.81
CA SER A 48 5.22 -11.12 9.94
C SER A 48 4.89 -9.68 10.39
N VAL A 49 5.04 -9.41 11.69
CA VAL A 49 4.89 -8.05 12.25
C VAL A 49 5.80 -7.04 11.52
N ALA A 50 7.00 -7.45 11.12
CA ALA A 50 7.90 -6.62 10.32
C ALA A 50 7.32 -6.25 8.95
N THR A 51 6.61 -7.17 8.29
CA THR A 51 5.90 -6.86 7.03
C THR A 51 4.72 -5.93 7.27
N ILE A 52 3.94 -6.12 8.34
CA ILE A 52 2.86 -5.18 8.69
C ILE A 52 3.40 -3.78 8.96
N ASN A 53 4.51 -3.65 9.69
CA ASN A 53 5.13 -2.35 9.96
C ASN A 53 5.65 -1.67 8.69
N ARG A 54 6.20 -2.43 7.72
CA ARG A 54 6.58 -1.89 6.41
C ARG A 54 5.37 -1.39 5.63
N LEU A 55 4.29 -2.17 5.58
CA LEU A 55 3.04 -1.75 4.92
C LEU A 55 2.45 -0.49 5.58
N LYS A 56 2.42 -0.42 6.91
CA LYS A 56 2.00 0.78 7.67
C LYS A 56 2.86 2.00 7.38
N ALA A 57 4.14 1.80 7.10
CA ALA A 57 5.06 2.87 6.71
C ALA A 57 4.95 3.26 5.22
N GLY A 58 4.08 2.61 4.44
CA GLY A 58 3.99 2.82 3.00
C GLY A 58 5.16 2.22 2.21
N GLN A 59 5.92 1.31 2.82
CA GLN A 59 7.12 0.72 2.22
C GLN A 59 6.82 -0.67 1.65
N ASN A 60 7.42 -0.98 0.50
CA ASN A 60 7.27 -2.27 -0.20
C ASN A 60 5.79 -2.65 -0.40
N LEU A 61 4.98 -1.67 -0.83
CA LEU A 61 3.57 -1.85 -1.14
C LEU A 61 3.45 -2.78 -2.36
N SER A 62 3.16 -4.05 -2.10
CA SER A 62 2.81 -5.02 -3.14
C SER A 62 1.31 -5.26 -3.12
N ILE A 63 0.73 -5.56 -4.29
CA ILE A 63 -0.69 -5.92 -4.40
C ILE A 63 -1.04 -7.06 -3.45
N GLN A 64 -0.18 -8.08 -3.34
CA GLN A 64 -0.38 -9.20 -2.42
C GLN A 64 -0.41 -8.74 -0.95
N GLY A 65 0.50 -7.85 -0.55
CA GLY A 65 0.53 -7.30 0.80
C GLY A 65 -0.69 -6.44 1.12
N ILE A 66 -1.17 -5.66 0.14
CA ILE A 66 -2.38 -4.85 0.28
C ILE A 66 -3.63 -5.74 0.37
N CYS A 67 -3.75 -6.79 -0.44
CA CYS A 67 -4.86 -7.74 -0.35
C CYS A 67 -4.89 -8.46 1.00
N ALA A 68 -3.75 -8.97 1.47
CA ALA A 68 -3.66 -9.64 2.77
C ALA A 68 -4.01 -8.68 3.92
N LEU A 69 -3.58 -7.42 3.83
CA LEU A 69 -3.96 -6.38 4.79
C LEU A 69 -5.48 -6.09 4.71
N ALA A 70 -6.05 -5.98 3.52
CA ALA A 70 -7.47 -5.76 3.30
C ALA A 70 -8.32 -6.86 3.96
N GLU A 71 -7.95 -8.12 3.75
CA GLU A 71 -8.59 -9.28 4.35
C GLU A 71 -8.51 -9.24 5.88
N ALA A 72 -7.32 -8.95 6.43
CA ALA A 72 -7.13 -8.84 7.88
C ALA A 72 -7.97 -7.73 8.53
N LEU A 73 -8.21 -6.64 7.79
CA LEU A 73 -9.04 -5.52 8.21
C LEU A 73 -10.52 -5.69 7.86
N GLY A 74 -10.91 -6.76 7.16
CA GLY A 74 -12.28 -6.98 6.68
C GLY A 74 -12.77 -5.92 5.68
N LYS A 75 -11.88 -5.43 4.81
CA LYS A 75 -12.15 -4.36 3.83
C LYS A 75 -11.95 -4.86 2.40
N ASP A 76 -12.62 -4.22 1.43
CA ASP A 76 -12.29 -4.39 0.01
C ASP A 76 -10.92 -3.74 -0.27
N TRP A 77 -10.01 -4.43 -0.95
CA TRP A 77 -8.67 -3.93 -1.25
C TRP A 77 -8.67 -2.65 -2.10
N ARG A 78 -9.74 -2.38 -2.87
CA ARG A 78 -9.86 -1.18 -3.70
C ARG A 78 -9.89 0.10 -2.88
N VAL A 79 -10.28 0.03 -1.60
CA VAL A 79 -10.30 1.21 -0.72
C VAL A 79 -8.91 1.80 -0.48
N PHE A 80 -7.85 1.04 -0.75
CA PHE A 80 -6.47 1.53 -0.65
C PHE A 80 -6.05 2.33 -1.89
N PHE A 81 -6.71 2.15 -3.03
CA PHE A 81 -6.37 2.81 -4.30
C PHE A 81 -7.33 3.96 -4.67
N ALA A 82 -8.32 4.24 -3.82
CA ALA A 82 -9.38 5.21 -4.04
C ALA A 82 -9.08 6.59 -3.42
#